data_AF-A0A563VVY0-F1
#
_entry.id   AF-A0A563VVY0-F1
#
_cell.length_a   1.000
_cell.length_b   1.000
_cell.length_c   1.000
_cell.angle_alpha   90.00
_cell.angle_beta   90.00
_cell.angle_gamma   90.00
#
_symmetry.space_group_name_H-M   'P 1'
#
loop_
_entity.id
_entity.type
_entity.pdbx_description
1 polymer ?
#
loop_
_entity_poly.entity_id
_entity_poly.type
_entity_poly.pdbx_seq_one_letter_code
_entity_poly.pdbx_strand_id
1 'polypeptide(L)' 'MTIGYLKGNVISVAKNFSNRFILLIEVNNIGYEVQITPHLRKKYL' A
#
# COMPACT_ATOMS: atom_id res chain seq x y z
N MET A 1 -14.24 3.78 14.74
CA MET A 1 -12.96 4.44 14.40
C MET A 1 -12.57 3.99 13.01
N THR A 2 -12.43 4.90 12.07
CA THR A 2 -12.24 4.59 10.64
C THR A 2 -10.96 5.27 10.17
N ILE A 3 -10.10 4.55 9.45
CA ILE A 3 -8.86 5.09 8.91
C ILE A 3 -9.20 5.80 7.58
N GLY A 4 -9.06 7.13 7.55
CA GLY A 4 -9.38 7.93 6.36
C GLY A 4 -8.22 8.07 5.37
N TYR A 5 -6.97 8.02 5.85
CA TYR A 5 -5.77 8.04 5.02
C TYR A 5 -4.54 7.55 5.80
N LEU A 6 -3.50 7.15 5.08
CA LEU A 6 -2.18 6.82 5.61
C LEU A 6 -1.14 7.72 4.93
N LYS A 7 -0.35 8.44 5.72
CA LYS A 7 0.74 9.28 5.23
C LYS A 7 2.05 8.75 5.81
N GLY A 8 2.86 8.12 4.97
CA GLY A 8 4.10 7.48 5.39
C GLY A 8 4.99 7.11 4.21
N ASN A 9 6.04 6.34 4.51
CA ASN A 9 7.00 5.88 3.51
C ASN A 9 6.50 4.61 2.85
N VAL A 10 6.52 4.58 1.52
CA VAL A 10 6.24 3.34 0.77
C VAL A 10 7.47 2.46 0.85
N ILE A 11 7.35 1.32 1.52
CA ILE A 11 8.45 0.36 1.68
C ILE A 11 8.52 -0.53 0.44
N SER A 12 7.39 -1.08 0.01
CA SER A 12 7.34 -1.98 -1.14
C SER A 12 5.95 -2.11 -1.73
N VAL A 13 5.90 -2.61 -2.97
CA VAL A 13 4.66 -2.97 -3.67
C VAL A 13 4.76 -4.42 -4.11
N ALA A 14 4.02 -5.31 -3.44
CA ALA A 14 3.97 -6.73 -3.77
C ALA A 14 2.77 -7.05 -4.66
N LYS A 15 2.97 -7.90 -5.67
CA LYS A 15 1.88 -8.45 -6.48
C LYS A 15 1.56 -9.85 -6.00
N ASN A 16 0.29 -10.10 -5.68
CA ASN A 16 -0.21 -11.45 -5.40
C ASN A 16 -0.68 -12.13 -6.69
N PHE A 17 -0.68 -13.46 -6.73
CA PHE A 17 -1.05 -14.31 -7.86
C PHE A 17 -2.46 -14.00 -8.42
N SER A 18 -3.39 -13.50 -7.60
CA SER A 18 -4.76 -13.12 -8.01
C SER A 18 -4.90 -11.66 -8.50
N ASN A 19 -3.86 -11.08 -9.10
CA ASN A 19 -3.85 -9.69 -9.61
C ASN A 19 -4.17 -8.61 -8.57
N ARG A 20 -4.02 -8.94 -7.28
CA ARG A 20 -4.14 -8.02 -6.16
C ARG A 20 -2.76 -7.45 -5.85
N PHE A 21 -2.70 -6.16 -5.56
CA PHE A 21 -1.47 -5.48 -5.17
C PHE A 21 -1.54 -5.14 -3.69
N ILE A 22 -0.46 -5.40 -2.97
CA ILE A 22 -0.29 -5.06 -1.57
C ILE A 22 0.79 -3.98 -1.50
N LEU A 23 0.42 -2.84 -0.94
CA LEU A 23 1.30 -1.71 -0.68
C LEU A 23 1.71 -1.79 0.80
N LEU A 24 3.00 -1.91 1.05
CA LEU A 24 3.57 -1.80 2.39
C LEU A 24 3.92 -0.34 2.66
N ILE A 25 3.28 0.26 3.65
CA ILE A 25 3.52 1.64 4.09
C ILE A 25 4.01 1.63 5.52
N GLU A 26 5.10 2.32 5.79
CA GLU A 26 5.52 2.64 7.16
C GLU A 26 4.97 4.01 7.56
N VAL A 27 4.13 4.03 8.59
CA VAL A 27 3.64 5.27 9.21
C VAL A 27 4.05 5.23 10.68
N ASN A 28 4.85 6.21 11.12
CA ASN A 28 5.30 6.32 12.52
C ASN A 28 5.92 5.01 13.06
N ASN A 29 6.79 4.36 12.29
CA ASN A 29 7.42 3.07 12.61
C ASN A 29 6.45 1.88 12.75
N ILE A 30 5.22 2.03 12.24
CA ILE A 30 4.23 0.95 12.15
C ILE A 30 4.06 0.58 10.68
N GLY A 31 4.24 -0.70 10.37
CA GLY A 31 4.00 -1.25 9.04
C GLY A 31 2.52 -1.50 8.80
N TYR A 32 1.98 -0.94 7.72
CA TYR A 32 0.62 -1.16 7.24
C TYR A 32 0.63 -1.90 5.92
N GLU A 33 -0.18 -2.95 5.83
CA GLU A 33 -0.47 -3.64 4.58
C GLU A 33 -1.77 -3.11 3.99
N VAL A 34 -1.69 -2.50 2.81
CA VAL A 34 -2.86 -1.90 2.13
C VAL A 34 -3.07 -2.58 0.80
N GLN A 35 -4.25 -3.17 0.58
CA GLN A 35 -4.61 -3.65 -0.74
C GLN A 35 -4.96 -2.48 -1.65
N ILE A 36 -4.27 -2.40 -2.78
CA ILE A 36 -4.51 -1.36 -3.80
C ILE A 36 -4.93 -1.99 -5.12
N THR A 37 -5.69 -1.22 -5.90
CA THR A 37 -6.05 -1.63 -7.26
C THR A 37 -4.87 -1.47 -8.22
N PRO A 38 -4.81 -2.25 -9.31
CA PRO A 38 -3.72 -2.19 -10.28
C PRO A 38 -3.50 -0.80 -10.90
N HIS A 39 -4.55 0.02 -11.00
CA HIS A 39 -4.48 1.37 -11.57
C HIS A 39 -3.66 2.33 -10.71
N LEU A 40 -3.70 2.17 -9.38
CA LEU A 40 -2.94 3.01 -8.45
C LEU A 40 -1.43 2.78 -8.56
N ARG A 41 -0.99 1.59 -9.00
CA ARG A 41 0.42 1.27 -9.20
C ARG A 41 1.14 2.25 -10.15
N LYS A 42 0.50 2.64 -11.26
CA LYS A 42 1.12 3.49 -12.31
C LYS A 42 1.56 4.87 -11.82
N LYS A 43 1.10 5.29 -10.63
CA LYS A 43 1.40 6.60 -10.05
C LYS A 43 2.58 6.57 -9.07
N TYR A 44 2.96 5.39 -8.57
CA TYR A 44 3.97 5.23 -7.51
C TYR A 44 5.19 4.40 -7.96
N LEU A 45 5.23 3.97 -9.23
CA LEU A 45 6.39 3.43 -9.94
C LEU A 45 6.68 4.34 -11.13
#